data_AF-A0A2M7B2U8-F1
#
_entry.id   AF-A0A2M7B2U8-F1
#
_cell.length_a   1.000
_cell.length_b   1.000
_cell.length_c   1.000
_cell.angle_alpha   90.00
_cell.angle_beta   90.00
_cell.angle_gamma   90.00
#
_symmetry.space_group_name_H-M   'P 1'
#
loop_
_entity.id
_entity.type
_entity.pdbx_description
1 polymer ?
#
loop_
_entity_poly.entity_id
_entity_poly.type
_entity_poly.pdbx_seq_one_letter_code
_entity_poly.pdbx_strand_id
1 'polypeptide(L)'
;MISRRIFIPAVLIITILAQFMPVTVLGPRPAAAVTRCDWAQFVADITVPDGASFAPGAAFTKTWRLKNIGTCTWTTSYALVFVSGS
;
A
#
# COMPACT_ATOMS: atom_id res chain seq x y z
N MET A 1 -63.64 -26.87 -21.97
CA MET A 1 -62.27 -26.31 -21.87
C MET A 1 -61.73 -26.58 -20.47
N ILE A 2 -60.85 -27.58 -20.31
CA ILE A 2 -60.25 -27.94 -19.02
C ILE A 2 -58.99 -27.10 -18.81
N SER A 3 -59.06 -26.15 -17.88
CA SER A 3 -57.93 -25.34 -17.43
C SER A 3 -57.01 -26.21 -16.59
N ARG A 4 -55.85 -26.60 -17.13
CA ARG A 4 -54.78 -27.26 -16.37
C ARG A 4 -54.18 -26.25 -15.41
N ARG A 5 -54.61 -26.27 -14.15
CA ARG A 5 -53.99 -25.49 -13.08
C ARG A 5 -52.63 -26.11 -12.77
N ILE A 6 -51.56 -25.43 -13.19
CA ILE A 6 -50.18 -25.78 -12.86
C ILE A 6 -49.97 -25.45 -11.38
N PHE A 7 -49.86 -26.47 -10.53
CA PHE A 7 -49.59 -26.31 -9.11
C PHE A 7 -48.08 -26.22 -8.90
N ILE A 8 -47.54 -24.99 -8.89
CA ILE A 8 -46.11 -24.78 -8.64
C ILE A 8 -45.86 -24.96 -7.14
N PRO A 9 -45.00 -25.89 -6.70
CA PRO A 9 -44.72 -26.09 -5.29
C PRO A 9 -44.00 -24.86 -4.72
N ALA A 10 -44.34 -24.45 -3.49
CA ALA A 10 -43.76 -23.29 -2.81
C ALA A 10 -42.21 -23.30 -2.77
N VAL A 11 -41.60 -24.49 -2.79
CA VAL A 11 -40.14 -24.69 -2.88
C VAL A 11 -39.56 -24.08 -4.16
N LEU A 12 -40.25 -24.19 -5.30
CA LEU A 12 -39.79 -23.63 -6.58
C LEU A 12 -39.85 -22.09 -6.59
N ILE A 13 -40.82 -21.51 -5.88
CA ILE A 13 -40.96 -20.05 -5.72
C ILE A 13 -39.82 -19.52 -4.82
N ILE A 14 -39.48 -20.22 -3.74
CA ILE A 14 -38.40 -19.83 -2.82
C ILE A 14 -37.02 -19.89 -3.51
N THR A 15 -36.76 -20.92 -4.34
CA THR A 15 -35.52 -20.99 -5.13
C THR A 15 -35.45 -19.88 -6.20
N ILE A 16 -36.58 -19.53 -6.81
CA ILE A 16 -36.65 -18.46 -7.81
C ILE A 16 -36.41 -17.09 -7.17
N LEU A 17 -36.80 -16.87 -5.91
CA LEU A 17 -36.55 -15.60 -5.20
C LEU A 17 -35.09 -15.46 -4.76
N ALA A 18 -34.40 -16.56 -4.44
CA ALA A 18 -33.01 -16.53 -3.98
C ALA A 18 -32.01 -16.07 -5.07
N GLN A 19 -32.28 -16.35 -6.34
CA GLN A 19 -31.45 -15.89 -7.48
C GLN A 19 -31.57 -14.39 -7.78
N PHE A 20 -32.57 -13.70 -7.23
CA PHE A 20 -32.72 -12.24 -7.33
C PHE A 20 -32.07 -11.48 -6.17
N MET A 21 -31.45 -12.18 -5.20
CA MET A 21 -30.66 -11.53 -4.17
C MET A 21 -29.29 -11.14 -4.75
N PRO A 22 -28.88 -9.87 -4.65
CA PRO A 22 -27.51 -9.50 -5.01
C PRO A 22 -26.57 -10.15 -4.00
N VAL A 23 -25.86 -11.20 -4.43
CA VAL A 23 -24.73 -11.73 -3.68
C VAL A 23 -23.66 -10.64 -3.69
N THR A 24 -23.44 -9.99 -2.56
CA THR A 24 -22.29 -9.11 -2.36
C THR A 24 -21.04 -9.98 -2.33
N VAL A 25 -20.41 -10.15 -3.49
CA VAL A 25 -19.07 -10.72 -3.58
C VAL A 25 -18.13 -9.74 -2.86
N LEU A 26 -17.73 -10.08 -1.63
CA LEU A 26 -16.66 -9.39 -0.94
C LEU A 26 -15.37 -9.68 -1.71
N GLY A 27 -15.04 -8.80 -2.66
CA GLY A 27 -13.73 -8.80 -3.30
C GLY A 27 -12.61 -8.69 -2.26
N PRO A 28 -11.35 -8.97 -2.63
CA PRO A 28 -10.22 -8.82 -1.71
C PRO A 28 -10.25 -7.41 -1.11
N ARG A 29 -10.50 -7.33 0.20
CA ARG A 29 -10.46 -6.07 0.95
C ARG A 29 -9.06 -5.50 0.78
N PRO A 30 -8.89 -4.28 0.25
CA PRO A 30 -7.60 -3.64 0.22
C PRO A 30 -7.04 -3.66 1.65
N ALA A 31 -5.85 -4.22 1.82
CA ALA A 31 -5.18 -4.17 3.11
C ALA A 31 -5.08 -2.70 3.53
N ALA A 32 -5.54 -2.38 4.73
CA ALA A 32 -5.40 -1.04 5.26
C ALA A 32 -3.91 -0.69 5.25
N ALA A 33 -3.53 0.38 4.55
CA ALA A 33 -2.15 0.82 4.51
C ALA A 33 -1.69 1.16 5.93
N VAL A 34 -0.52 0.63 6.33
CA VAL A 34 0.11 1.03 7.59
C VAL A 34 0.54 2.47 7.45
N THR A 35 -0.14 3.39 8.13
CA THR A 35 0.22 4.80 8.14
C THR A 35 1.22 5.06 9.26
N ARG A 36 2.42 5.54 8.91
CA ARG A 36 3.46 5.95 9.87
C ARG A 36 3.62 7.47 9.83
N CYS A 37 3.75 8.11 11.00
CA CYS A 37 4.04 9.55 11.10
C CYS A 37 5.39 9.85 10.47
N ASP A 38 6.45 9.29 11.04
CA ASP A 38 7.82 9.43 10.53
C ASP A 38 8.17 8.28 9.63
N TRP A 39 8.27 8.56 8.33
CA TRP A 39 8.67 7.59 7.34
C TRP A 39 9.38 8.24 6.16
N ALA A 40 10.60 7.80 5.91
CA ALA A 40 11.39 8.20 4.76
C ALA A 40 11.57 7.02 3.81
N GLN A 41 11.51 7.31 2.51
CA GLN A 41 11.96 6.40 1.46
C GLN A 41 13.28 6.92 0.90
N PHE A 42 14.27 6.03 0.80
CA PHE A 42 15.49 6.30 0.04
C PHE A 42 15.16 6.34 -1.46
N VAL A 43 15.59 7.40 -2.14
CA VAL A 43 15.38 7.54 -3.59
C VAL A 43 16.67 7.28 -4.34
N ALA A 44 17.76 7.95 -3.96
CA ALA A 44 19.05 7.79 -4.62
C ALA A 44 20.20 8.38 -3.81
N ASP A 45 21.39 7.86 -4.05
CA ASP A 45 22.62 8.61 -3.90
C ASP A 45 22.71 9.63 -5.03
N ILE A 46 22.80 10.91 -4.66
CA ILE A 46 22.97 12.01 -5.63
C ILE A 46 24.45 12.20 -5.94
N THR A 47 25.30 12.02 -4.94
CA THR A 47 26.76 11.96 -5.09
C THR A 47 27.28 10.67 -4.46
N VAL A 48 28.56 10.35 -4.69
CA VAL A 48 29.32 9.27 -4.03
C VAL A 48 28.49 7.98 -3.88
N PRO A 49 28.21 7.23 -4.95
CA PRO A 49 27.48 5.97 -4.87
C PRO A 49 28.23 4.92 -4.05
N ASP A 50 27.54 3.87 -3.65
CA ASP A 50 28.16 2.74 -2.97
C ASP A 50 29.31 2.14 -3.81
N GLY A 51 30.43 1.86 -3.16
CA GLY A 51 31.65 1.36 -3.82
C GLY A 51 32.47 2.42 -4.55
N ALA A 52 32.11 3.72 -4.46
CA ALA A 52 32.94 4.79 -5.01
C ALA A 52 34.36 4.73 -4.44
N SER A 53 35.36 4.83 -5.32
CA SER A 53 36.77 4.79 -4.97
C SER A 53 37.35 6.20 -4.87
N PHE A 54 38.19 6.44 -3.87
CA PHE A 54 38.86 7.70 -3.62
C PHE A 54 40.35 7.49 -3.38
N ALA A 55 41.17 8.46 -3.80
CA ALA A 55 42.57 8.48 -3.39
C ALA A 55 42.68 8.75 -1.87
N PRO A 56 43.73 8.27 -1.19
CA PRO A 56 43.94 8.57 0.22
C PRO A 56 43.96 10.08 0.50
N GLY A 57 43.21 10.53 1.49
CA GLY A 57 43.11 11.94 1.89
C GLY A 57 42.20 12.81 1.00
N ALA A 58 41.55 12.25 -0.03
CA ALA A 58 40.61 13.01 -0.85
C ALA A 58 39.34 13.39 -0.06
N ALA A 59 39.02 14.69 -0.05
CA ALA A 59 37.77 15.19 0.51
C ALA A 59 36.60 14.90 -0.45
N PHE A 60 35.43 14.59 0.11
CA PHE A 60 34.21 14.40 -0.67
C PHE A 60 32.98 14.90 0.08
N THR A 61 31.92 15.17 -0.67
CA THR A 61 30.59 15.49 -0.13
C THR A 61 29.61 14.42 -0.55
N LYS A 62 29.03 13.71 0.42
CA LYS A 62 27.95 12.76 0.20
C LYS A 62 26.61 13.48 0.26
N THR A 63 25.74 13.23 -0.72
CA THR A 63 24.40 13.80 -0.80
C THR A 63 23.41 12.71 -1.19
N TRP A 64 22.34 12.61 -0.42
CA TRP A 64 21.23 11.68 -0.66
C TRP A 64 19.98 12.43 -1.08
N ARG A 65 19.12 11.77 -1.84
CA ARG A 65 17.74 12.19 -2.05
C ARG A 65 16.81 11.26 -1.28
N LEU A 66 16.03 11.86 -0.39
CA LEU A 66 15.02 11.18 0.41
C LEU A 66 13.64 11.73 0.06
N LYS A 67 12.63 10.86 0.12
CA LYS A 67 11.22 11.25 -0.03
C LYS A 67 10.50 11.04 1.30
N ASN A 68 9.82 12.07 1.78
CA ASN A 68 8.87 11.91 2.88
C ASN A 68 7.65 11.15 2.36
N ILE A 69 7.43 9.96 2.92
CA ILE A 69 6.27 9.10 2.63
C ILE A 69 5.41 8.87 3.89
N GLY A 70 5.74 9.56 4.99
CA GLY A 70 4.98 9.56 6.22
C GLY A 70 3.87 10.62 6.20
N THR A 71 3.09 10.68 7.28
CA THR A 71 2.05 11.70 7.44
C THR A 71 2.52 12.96 8.13
N CYS A 72 3.69 12.93 8.78
CA CYS A 72 4.24 14.07 9.48
C CYS A 72 5.16 14.88 8.57
N THR A 73 4.91 16.19 8.49
CA THR A 73 5.79 17.13 7.78
C THR A 73 7.09 17.25 8.54
N TRP A 74 8.22 17.04 7.86
CA TRP A 74 9.53 17.31 8.43
C TRP A 74 9.68 18.81 8.68
N THR A 75 9.99 19.16 9.92
CA THR A 75 10.28 20.54 10.33
C THR A 75 11.78 20.69 10.57
N THR A 76 12.20 21.88 10.98
CA THR A 76 13.59 22.16 11.35
C THR A 76 14.07 21.44 12.61
N SER A 77 13.19 20.69 13.30
CA SER A 77 13.58 19.86 14.46
C SER A 77 14.17 18.49 14.06
N TYR A 78 14.09 18.10 12.78
CA TYR A 78 14.65 16.85 12.28
C TYR A 78 16.13 17.04 11.91
N ALA A 79 16.93 16.00 12.14
CA ALA A 79 18.36 16.00 11.82
C ALA A 79 18.78 14.68 11.16
N LEU A 80 19.83 14.75 10.35
CA LEU A 80 20.59 13.56 9.95
C LEU A 80 21.58 13.22 11.07
N VAL A 81 21.44 12.02 11.64
CA VAL A 81 22.23 11.58 12.79
C VAL A 81 23.19 10.49 12.35
N PHE A 82 24.48 10.65 12.66
CA PHE A 82 25.46 9.60 12.47
C PHE A 82 25.22 8.46 13.46
N VAL A 83 25.06 7.24 12.94
CA VAL A 83 24.77 6.04 13.74
C VAL A 83 26.04 5.21 13.96
N SER A 84 26.81 4.93 12.91
CA SER A 84 28.01 4.09 12.98
C SER A 84 28.89 4.19 11.73
N GLY A 85 30.13 3.74 11.84
CA GLY A 85 31.14 3.62 10.78
C GLY A 85 32.45 3.07 11.36
N SER A 86 33.28 2.43 10.54
CA SER A 86 34.56 1.80 10.94
C SER A 86 35.68 2.20 10.01
#